data_AF-A0A8S9B672-F1
#
_entry.id   AF-A0A8S9B672-F1
#
_cell.length_a   1.000
_cell.length_b   1.000
_cell.length_c   1.000
_cell.angle_alpha   90.00
_cell.angle_beta   90.00
_cell.angle_gamma   90.00
#
_symmetry.space_group_name_H-M   'P 1'
#
loop_
_entity.id
_entity.type
_entity.pdbx_description
1 polymer ?
#
loop_
_entity_poly.entity_id
_entity_poly.type
_entity_poly.pdbx_seq_one_letter_code
_entity_poly.pdbx_strand_id
1 'polypeptide(L)'
;MQEIIHDQKFQASVLYLERLELYKEEKPYMIAFVPAGFDGPISNHQYSQHEVVMTDVRGIEGRFSLSTHGFQFLKWKTSLSLEDFNDDTKIRDWYYPEIVEQVQQIFTDAVEIHALTHMIRRRPDPSLNSAHTEEDSRKLSPILYAHGDFTPTGACASLEQSLFPKYGHLRGKRV
;
A
#
# COMPACT_ATOMS: atom_id res chain seq x y z
N MET A 1 -17.20 -30.77 -2.92
CA MET A 1 -15.88 -30.22 -2.60
C MET A 1 -15.28 -29.81 -3.95
N GLN A 2 -15.26 -28.51 -4.29
CA GLN A 2 -14.65 -28.05 -5.54
C GLN A 2 -13.13 -28.23 -5.40
N GLU A 3 -12.50 -28.92 -6.35
CA GLU A 3 -11.04 -28.92 -6.47
C GLU A 3 -10.58 -27.47 -6.63
N ILE A 4 -9.75 -26.99 -5.71
CA ILE A 4 -9.10 -25.70 -5.84
C ILE A 4 -8.03 -25.89 -6.91
N ILE A 5 -8.28 -25.38 -8.11
CA ILE A 5 -7.28 -25.32 -9.16
C ILE A 5 -6.27 -24.26 -8.76
N HIS A 6 -5.14 -24.69 -8.21
CA HIS A 6 -4.01 -23.82 -7.92
C HIS A 6 -3.48 -23.20 -9.22
N ASP A 7 -2.99 -21.94 -9.16
CA ASP A 7 -2.41 -21.22 -10.31
C ASP A 7 -3.45 -20.89 -11.42
N GLN A 8 -4.72 -20.73 -11.04
CA GLN A 8 -5.76 -20.31 -11.97
C GLN A 8 -5.47 -18.89 -12.48
N LYS A 9 -5.38 -18.76 -13.80
CA LYS A 9 -5.26 -17.47 -14.48
C LYS A 9 -6.63 -16.93 -14.86
N PHE A 10 -6.85 -15.64 -14.64
CA PHE A 10 -8.07 -14.95 -15.03
C PHE A 10 -7.75 -13.57 -15.61
N GLN A 11 -8.60 -13.10 -16.50
CA GLN A 11 -8.51 -11.74 -17.03
C GLN A 11 -9.11 -10.77 -16.03
N ALA A 12 -8.41 -9.67 -15.80
CA ALA A 12 -8.87 -8.58 -14.99
C ALA A 12 -8.53 -7.25 -15.67
N SER A 13 -9.21 -6.19 -15.24
CA SER A 13 -9.01 -4.85 -15.77
C SER A 13 -8.36 -3.97 -14.71
N VAL A 14 -7.25 -3.33 -15.08
CA VAL A 14 -6.52 -2.40 -14.21
C VAL A 14 -6.45 -1.04 -14.91
N LEU A 15 -6.70 0.03 -14.15
CA LEU A 15 -6.58 1.39 -14.66
C LEU A 15 -5.11 1.84 -14.59
N TYR A 16 -4.54 2.29 -15.70
CA TYR A 16 -3.19 2.86 -15.76
C TYR A 16 -3.27 4.34 -16.12
N LEU A 17 -2.35 5.15 -15.60
CA LEU A 17 -2.23 6.55 -15.97
C LEU A 17 -1.91 6.65 -17.46
N GLU A 18 -2.71 7.43 -18.19
CA GLU A 18 -2.54 7.68 -19.62
C GLU A 18 -1.22 8.40 -19.91
N ARG A 19 -0.64 8.14 -21.08
CA ARG A 19 0.56 8.86 -21.55
C ARG A 19 0.14 10.04 -22.42
N LEU A 20 -0.44 11.07 -21.79
CA LEU A 20 -0.91 12.26 -22.50
C LEU A 20 0.26 13.10 -23.03
N GLU A 21 0.09 13.69 -24.21
CA GLU A 21 1.04 14.68 -24.77
C GLU A 21 1.20 15.90 -23.85
N LEU A 22 0.14 16.26 -23.11
CA LEU A 22 0.15 17.28 -22.06
C LEU A 22 1.32 17.09 -21.08
N TYR A 23 1.67 15.85 -20.77
CA TYR A 23 2.69 15.54 -19.77
C TYR A 23 4.13 15.85 -20.18
N LYS A 24 4.33 16.27 -21.43
CA LYS A 24 5.61 16.81 -21.90
C LYS A 24 5.83 18.26 -21.45
N GLU A 25 4.74 19.00 -21.30
CA GLU A 25 4.75 20.43 -20.94
C GLU A 25 4.32 20.67 -19.49
N GLU A 26 3.43 19.82 -18.95
CA GLU A 26 2.84 19.97 -17.62
C GLU A 26 2.94 18.66 -16.82
N LYS A 27 3.51 18.69 -15.61
CA LYS A 27 3.62 17.47 -14.80
C LYS A 27 2.23 16.94 -14.39
N PRO A 28 2.03 15.61 -14.39
CA PRO A 28 0.88 15.01 -13.72
C PRO A 28 0.79 15.48 -12.26
N TYR A 29 -0.39 15.88 -11.81
CA TYR A 29 -0.61 16.30 -10.44
C TYR A 29 -1.96 15.82 -9.89
N MET A 30 -2.00 15.74 -8.56
CA MET A 30 -3.19 15.62 -7.75
C MET A 30 -3.04 16.54 -6.54
N ILE A 31 -4.06 17.34 -6.27
CA ILE A 31 -4.14 18.22 -5.10
C ILE A 31 -4.75 17.41 -3.96
N ALA A 32 -3.92 17.02 -3.00
CA ALA A 32 -4.34 16.25 -1.84
C ALA A 32 -5.18 17.07 -0.84
N PHE A 33 -4.97 18.39 -0.77
CA PHE A 33 -5.69 19.32 0.09
C PHE A 33 -6.16 20.50 -0.75
N VAL A 34 -7.47 20.59 -1.01
CA VAL A 34 -8.04 21.65 -1.84
C VAL A 34 -8.05 22.95 -1.04
N PRO A 35 -7.31 24.00 -1.48
CA PRO A 35 -7.32 25.27 -0.77
C PRO A 35 -8.70 25.93 -0.78
N ALA A 36 -9.05 26.65 0.28
CA ALA A 36 -10.30 27.41 0.33
C ALA A 36 -10.37 28.42 -0.83
N GLY A 37 -11.45 28.37 -1.61
CA GLY A 37 -11.65 29.24 -2.77
C GLY A 37 -10.94 28.79 -4.06
N PHE A 38 -10.32 27.61 -4.08
CA PHE A 38 -9.78 27.03 -5.31
C PHE A 38 -10.91 26.50 -6.21
N ASP A 39 -10.95 26.96 -7.46
CA ASP A 39 -11.95 26.61 -8.47
C ASP A 39 -11.37 25.82 -9.66
N GLY A 40 -10.08 25.49 -9.61
CA GLY A 40 -9.39 24.73 -10.64
C GLY A 40 -9.60 23.20 -10.54
N PRO A 41 -9.15 22.46 -11.56
CA PRO A 41 -9.12 21.00 -11.49
C PRO A 41 -8.18 20.53 -10.36
N ILE A 42 -8.65 19.56 -9.58
CA ILE A 42 -7.86 18.97 -8.48
C ILE A 42 -6.82 17.96 -8.98
N SER A 43 -6.87 17.59 -10.26
CA SER A 43 -5.91 16.71 -10.91
C SER A 43 -5.99 16.85 -12.43
N ASN A 44 -4.89 16.61 -13.12
CA ASN A 44 -4.84 16.45 -14.58
C ASN A 44 -4.64 14.97 -15.00
N HIS A 45 -4.86 14.02 -14.09
CA HIS A 45 -4.74 12.59 -14.38
C HIS A 45 -5.88 12.10 -15.28
N GLN A 46 -5.54 11.34 -16.31
CA GLN A 46 -6.48 10.50 -17.05
C GLN A 46 -6.01 9.05 -16.97
N TYR A 47 -6.96 8.11 -16.93
CA TYR A 47 -6.65 6.69 -16.81
C TYR A 47 -7.32 5.90 -17.92
N SER A 48 -6.63 4.90 -18.44
CA SER A 48 -7.19 3.88 -19.33
C SER A 48 -7.22 2.51 -18.68
N GLN A 49 -8.19 1.73 -19.10
CA GLN A 49 -8.35 0.35 -18.72
C GLN A 49 -7.45 -0.54 -19.57
N HIS A 50 -6.65 -1.37 -18.91
CA HIS A 50 -5.84 -2.41 -19.55
C HIS A 50 -6.27 -3.78 -19.03
N GLU A 51 -6.47 -4.72 -19.95
CA GLU A 51 -6.63 -6.12 -19.57
C GLU A 51 -5.28 -6.72 -19.17
N VAL A 52 -5.27 -7.36 -18.01
CA VAL A 52 -4.10 -8.03 -17.44
C VAL A 52 -4.48 -9.43 -16.98
N VAL A 53 -3.55 -10.36 -17.16
CA VAL A 53 -3.71 -11.72 -16.64
C VAL A 53 -3.28 -11.73 -15.17
N MET A 54 -4.24 -11.99 -14.28
CA MET A 54 -3.99 -12.20 -12.87
C MET A 54 -3.90 -13.69 -12.57
N THR A 55 -3.11 -14.04 -11.56
CA THR A 55 -2.92 -15.41 -11.09
C THR A 55 -3.45 -15.54 -9.68
N ASP A 56 -4.33 -16.50 -9.45
CA ASP A 56 -4.75 -16.88 -8.11
C ASP A 56 -3.66 -17.70 -7.41
N VAL A 57 -3.07 -17.12 -6.37
CA VAL A 57 -1.96 -17.70 -5.63
C VAL A 57 -2.40 -18.52 -4.41
N ARG A 58 -3.71 -18.68 -4.18
CA ARG A 58 -4.23 -19.46 -3.05
C ARG A 58 -3.78 -20.92 -3.11
N GLY A 59 -3.22 -21.41 -2.01
CA GLY A 59 -2.64 -22.74 -1.87
C GLY A 59 -1.25 -22.93 -2.49
N ILE A 60 -0.68 -21.89 -3.11
CA ILE A 60 0.71 -21.88 -3.61
C ILE A 60 1.52 -20.71 -3.05
N GLU A 61 1.07 -20.12 -1.95
CA GLU A 61 1.68 -18.94 -1.32
C GLU A 61 3.16 -19.18 -0.97
N GLY A 62 3.52 -20.40 -0.57
CA GLY A 62 4.89 -20.78 -0.23
C GLY A 62 5.87 -20.79 -1.42
N ARG A 63 5.40 -20.60 -2.66
CA ARG A 63 6.28 -20.45 -3.84
C ARG A 63 6.88 -19.04 -3.97
N PHE A 64 6.36 -18.07 -3.24
CA PHE A 64 6.75 -16.67 -3.33
C PHE A 64 7.67 -16.31 -2.16
N SER A 65 8.87 -15.82 -2.48
CA SER A 65 9.83 -15.31 -1.50
C SER A 65 10.20 -13.86 -1.79
N LEU A 66 10.51 -13.12 -0.73
CA LEU A 66 10.88 -11.70 -0.85
C LEU A 66 12.08 -11.50 -1.78
N SER A 67 13.07 -12.38 -1.70
CA SER A 67 14.31 -12.32 -2.47
C SER A 67 14.14 -12.53 -3.98
N THR A 68 13.10 -13.26 -4.40
CA THR A 68 12.90 -13.62 -5.81
C THR A 68 11.73 -12.89 -6.45
N HIS A 69 10.69 -12.57 -5.67
CA HIS A 69 9.46 -11.97 -6.17
C HIS A 69 9.24 -10.54 -5.66
N GLY A 70 10.03 -10.06 -4.70
CA GLY A 70 9.81 -8.75 -4.07
C GLY A 70 8.66 -8.73 -3.07
N PHE A 71 8.04 -9.89 -2.77
CA PHE A 71 7.04 -10.07 -1.72
C PHE A 71 7.03 -11.52 -1.22
N GLN A 72 6.45 -11.74 -0.03
CA GLN A 72 6.30 -13.07 0.56
C GLN A 72 5.03 -13.12 1.41
N PHE A 73 4.35 -14.26 1.42
CA PHE A 73 3.19 -14.49 2.26
C PHE A 73 3.60 -15.04 3.62
N LEU A 74 3.09 -14.41 4.67
CA LEU A 74 3.21 -14.88 6.05
C LEU A 74 1.83 -15.02 6.65
N LYS A 75 1.64 -16.08 7.44
CA LYS A 75 0.38 -16.35 8.12
C LYS A 75 0.64 -16.62 9.58
N TRP A 76 0.14 -15.72 10.41
CA TRP A 76 0.11 -15.88 11.86
C TRP A 76 -1.25 -15.43 12.39
N LYS A 77 -1.51 -15.78 13.65
CA LYS A 77 -2.66 -15.26 14.37
C LYS A 77 -2.19 -14.04 15.16
N THR A 78 -2.74 -12.87 14.85
CA THR A 78 -2.48 -11.65 15.63
C THR A 78 -3.23 -11.67 16.96
N SER A 79 -2.71 -10.95 17.96
CA SER A 79 -3.41 -10.71 19.23
C SER A 79 -4.54 -9.68 19.12
N LEU A 80 -4.56 -8.87 18.06
CA LEU A 80 -5.53 -7.81 17.85
C LEU A 80 -6.86 -8.32 17.28
N SER A 81 -7.96 -7.70 17.72
CA SER A 81 -9.28 -7.83 17.09
C SER A 81 -9.38 -6.94 15.85
N LEU A 82 -10.44 -7.12 15.04
CA LEU A 82 -10.68 -6.25 13.87
C LEU A 82 -10.92 -4.79 14.30
N GLU A 83 -11.59 -4.59 15.43
CA GLU A 83 -11.87 -3.27 15.98
C GLU A 83 -10.59 -2.55 16.42
N ASP A 84 -9.56 -3.27 16.86
CA ASP A 84 -8.29 -2.68 17.29
C ASP A 84 -7.53 -1.99 16.14
N PHE A 85 -7.77 -2.40 14.89
CA PHE A 85 -7.26 -1.69 13.71
C PHE A 85 -7.99 -0.35 13.44
N ASN A 86 -8.81 0.15 14.37
CA ASN A 86 -9.24 1.56 14.39
C ASN A 86 -8.27 2.47 15.14
N ASP A 87 -7.38 1.88 15.93
CA ASP A 87 -6.48 2.61 16.81
C ASP A 87 -5.04 2.50 16.30
N ASP A 88 -4.57 3.58 15.68
CA ASP A 88 -3.21 3.72 15.17
C ASP A 88 -2.15 3.50 16.27
N THR A 89 -2.46 3.80 17.53
CA THR A 89 -1.58 3.52 18.67
C THR A 89 -1.47 2.02 18.89
N LYS A 90 -2.59 1.28 18.86
CA LYS A 90 -2.56 -0.19 19.00
C LYS A 90 -1.80 -0.86 17.87
N ILE A 91 -1.94 -0.37 16.64
CA ILE A 91 -1.20 -0.89 15.50
C ILE A 91 0.31 -0.71 15.72
N ARG A 92 0.75 0.47 16.15
CA ARG A 92 2.18 0.73 16.37
C ARG A 92 2.75 0.02 17.59
N ASP A 93 1.99 -0.04 18.68
CA ASP A 93 2.50 -0.57 19.95
C ASP A 93 2.39 -2.10 20.05
N TRP A 94 1.50 -2.72 19.26
CA TRP A 94 1.22 -4.17 19.34
C TRP A 94 1.44 -4.88 18.00
N TYR A 95 0.83 -4.38 16.92
CA TYR A 95 0.89 -5.08 15.63
C TYR A 95 2.26 -4.97 14.95
N TYR A 96 2.93 -3.82 15.03
CA TYR A 96 4.27 -3.65 14.48
C TYR A 96 5.30 -4.58 15.14
N PRO A 97 5.36 -4.69 16.49
CA PRO A 97 6.19 -5.72 17.14
C PRO A 97 5.88 -7.14 16.68
N GLU A 98 4.60 -7.51 16.53
CA GLU A 98 4.23 -8.83 15.99
C GLU A 98 4.80 -9.03 14.58
N ILE A 99 4.65 -8.05 13.67
CA ILE A 99 5.21 -8.13 12.32
C ILE A 99 6.73 -8.33 12.39
N VAL A 100 7.42 -7.52 13.19
CA VAL A 100 8.89 -7.60 13.33
C VAL A 100 9.31 -8.99 13.81
N GLU A 101 8.63 -9.55 14.81
CA GLU A 101 8.90 -10.90 15.29
C GLU A 101 8.71 -11.94 14.19
N GLN A 102 7.59 -11.89 13.46
CA GLN A 102 7.33 -12.84 12.37
C GLN A 102 8.36 -12.72 11.25
N VAL A 103 8.73 -11.49 10.84
CA VAL A 103 9.73 -11.26 9.79
C VAL A 103 11.11 -11.75 10.23
N GLN A 104 11.49 -11.52 11.49
CA GLN A 104 12.78 -11.98 12.04
C GLN A 104 12.91 -13.51 12.03
N GLN A 105 11.80 -14.26 12.18
CA GLN A 105 11.83 -15.73 12.12
C GLN A 105 12.22 -16.26 10.73
N ILE A 106 11.97 -15.49 9.66
CA ILE A 106 12.33 -15.88 8.28
C ILE A 106 13.71 -15.33 7.91
N PHE A 107 13.99 -14.10 8.30
CA PHE A 107 15.25 -13.42 8.04
C PHE A 107 16.07 -13.39 9.32
N THR A 108 16.55 -14.55 9.74
CA THR A 108 17.30 -14.71 10.99
C THR A 108 18.61 -13.91 11.01
N ASP A 109 19.12 -13.57 9.83
CA ASP A 109 20.30 -12.74 9.59
C ASP A 109 19.97 -11.25 9.44
N ALA A 110 18.69 -10.86 9.43
CA ALA A 110 18.30 -9.46 9.45
C ALA A 110 18.82 -8.82 10.74
N VAL A 111 19.56 -7.72 10.58
CA VAL A 111 20.11 -6.95 11.70
C VAL A 111 19.03 -6.07 12.32
N GLU A 112 18.20 -5.46 11.47
CA GLU A 112 17.12 -4.56 11.87
C GLU A 112 15.93 -4.67 10.91
N ILE A 113 14.72 -4.60 11.47
CA ILE A 113 13.46 -4.63 10.73
C ILE A 113 12.61 -3.46 11.21
N HIS A 114 12.19 -2.61 10.28
CA HIS A 114 11.40 -1.41 10.57
C HIS A 114 10.17 -1.33 9.68
N ALA A 115 9.01 -1.09 10.29
CA ALA A 115 7.81 -0.77 9.54
C ALA A 115 7.86 0.70 9.09
N LEU A 116 7.73 0.95 7.79
CA LEU A 116 7.81 2.31 7.23
C LEU A 116 6.52 3.09 7.40
N THR A 117 5.43 2.56 6.84
CA THR A 117 4.10 3.19 6.88
C THR A 117 3.03 2.11 6.89
N HIS A 118 1.82 2.45 7.33
CA HIS A 118 0.64 1.62 7.12
C HIS A 118 -0.53 2.50 6.67
N MET A 119 -1.46 1.90 5.94
CA MET A 119 -2.74 2.50 5.60
C MET A 119 -3.84 1.49 5.87
N ILE A 120 -4.95 1.96 6.45
CA ILE A 120 -6.10 1.12 6.76
C ILE A 120 -7.15 1.39 5.70
N ARG A 121 -7.45 0.37 4.88
CA ARG A 121 -8.48 0.47 3.86
C ARG A 121 -9.73 -0.26 4.30
N ARG A 122 -10.88 0.36 4.07
CA ARG A 122 -12.21 -0.17 4.39
C ARG A 122 -13.16 0.12 3.25
N ARG A 123 -14.07 -0.82 3.03
CA ARG A 123 -15.22 -0.55 2.17
C ARG A 123 -16.10 0.49 2.88
N PRO A 124 -16.47 1.60 2.23
CA PRO A 124 -17.47 2.51 2.78
C PRO A 124 -18.74 1.71 3.08
N ASP A 125 -19.30 1.87 4.28
CA ASP A 125 -20.58 1.27 4.61
C ASP A 125 -21.70 2.11 3.98
N PRO A 126 -22.43 1.59 2.98
CA PRO A 126 -23.50 2.35 2.32
C PRO A 126 -24.69 2.66 3.25
N SER A 127 -24.78 2.00 4.42
CA SER A 127 -25.84 2.22 5.41
C SER A 127 -25.48 3.28 6.45
N LEU A 128 -24.20 3.60 6.60
CA LEU A 128 -23.76 4.71 7.44
C LEU A 128 -23.80 5.99 6.61
N ASN A 129 -24.85 6.79 6.80
CA ASN A 129 -24.82 8.24 6.54
C ASN A 129 -23.86 8.94 7.52
N SER A 130 -22.72 8.32 7.86
CA SER A 130 -21.75 8.92 8.74
C SER A 130 -21.10 10.07 7.99
N ALA A 131 -20.98 11.18 8.70
CA ALA A 131 -20.46 12.47 8.26
C ALA A 131 -18.97 12.42 7.88
N HIS A 132 -18.60 11.50 7.01
CA HIS A 132 -17.32 11.41 6.35
C HIS A 132 -17.44 12.21 5.06
N THR A 133 -16.61 13.23 4.94
CA THR A 133 -16.49 13.98 3.69
C THR A 133 -16.19 13.01 2.54
N GLU A 134 -16.49 13.38 1.29
CA GLU A 134 -16.06 12.58 0.13
C GLU A 134 -14.55 12.26 0.19
N GLU A 135 -13.76 13.14 0.80
CA GLU A 135 -12.33 12.98 1.05
C GLU A 135 -12.01 11.79 1.98
N ASP A 136 -12.74 11.61 3.07
CA ASP A 136 -12.56 10.49 4.02
C ASP A 136 -12.96 9.16 3.39
N SER A 137 -14.04 9.14 2.60
CA SER A 137 -14.49 7.94 1.89
C SER A 137 -13.50 7.46 0.81
N ARG A 138 -12.83 8.40 0.13
CA ARG A 138 -11.77 8.13 -0.86
C ARG A 138 -10.48 7.62 -0.21
N LYS A 139 -10.12 8.12 0.97
CA LYS A 139 -8.94 7.65 1.74
C LYS A 139 -9.07 6.21 2.20
N LEU A 140 -10.28 5.79 2.57
CA LEU A 140 -10.54 4.45 3.08
C LEU A 140 -10.74 3.41 1.97
N SER A 141 -11.23 3.79 0.79
CA SER A 141 -11.53 2.82 -0.26
C SER A 141 -10.27 2.20 -0.89
N PRO A 142 -10.35 0.97 -1.43
CA PRO A 142 -9.32 0.43 -2.31
C PRO A 142 -9.07 1.34 -3.52
N ILE A 143 -7.80 1.55 -3.86
CA ILE A 143 -7.41 2.24 -5.08
C ILE A 143 -7.60 1.29 -6.27
N LEU A 144 -8.21 1.79 -7.34
CA LEU A 144 -8.56 1.00 -8.54
C LEU A 144 -7.56 1.17 -9.70
N TYR A 145 -6.61 2.10 -9.56
CA TYR A 145 -5.56 2.34 -10.54
C TYR A 145 -4.20 1.84 -10.05
N ALA A 146 -3.38 1.39 -10.99
CA ALA A 146 -2.00 1.07 -10.75
C ALA A 146 -1.27 2.31 -10.22
N HIS A 147 -0.60 2.15 -9.07
CA HIS A 147 0.22 3.20 -8.47
C HIS A 147 1.47 2.56 -7.87
N GLY A 148 2.51 3.38 -7.71
CA GLY A 148 3.62 3.09 -6.81
C GLY A 148 3.53 4.01 -5.60
N ASP A 149 3.96 3.53 -4.44
CA ASP A 149 3.89 4.32 -3.21
C ASP A 149 4.90 5.47 -3.21
N PHE A 150 6.08 5.23 -3.80
CA PHE A 150 7.16 6.21 -3.81
C PHE A 150 7.88 6.26 -5.16
N THR A 151 8.25 7.47 -5.58
CA THR A 151 9.37 7.65 -6.52
C THR A 151 10.68 7.44 -5.77
N PRO A 152 11.83 7.18 -6.44
CA PRO A 152 13.11 7.03 -5.76
C PRO A 152 13.45 8.21 -4.83
N THR A 153 13.26 9.44 -5.31
CA THR A 153 13.46 10.65 -4.50
C THR A 153 12.43 10.78 -3.38
N GLY A 154 11.16 10.44 -3.65
CA GLY A 154 10.11 10.43 -2.64
C GLY A 154 10.37 9.44 -1.50
N ALA A 155 10.88 8.25 -1.83
CA ALA A 155 11.27 7.24 -0.84
C ALA A 155 12.40 7.77 0.06
N CYS A 156 13.46 8.34 -0.52
CA CYS A 156 14.56 8.94 0.26
C CYS A 156 14.05 10.06 1.17
N ALA A 157 13.20 10.95 0.66
CA ALA A 157 12.62 12.04 1.46
C ALA A 157 11.75 11.50 2.60
N SER A 158 10.94 10.46 2.34
CA SER A 158 10.13 9.81 3.37
C SER A 158 11.01 9.21 4.46
N LEU A 159 12.07 8.46 4.09
CA LEU A 159 13.00 7.86 5.04
C LEU A 159 13.75 8.91 5.88
N GLU A 160 14.16 10.03 5.29
CA GLU A 160 14.80 11.14 6.02
C GLU A 160 13.86 11.78 7.06
N GLN A 161 12.56 11.78 6.81
CA GLN A 161 11.57 12.37 7.70
C GLN A 161 11.07 11.40 8.77
N SER A 162 10.92 10.11 8.44
CA SER A 162 10.28 9.12 9.32
C SER A 162 11.29 8.23 10.05
N LEU A 163 12.23 7.63 9.31
CA LEU A 163 13.07 6.55 9.82
C LEU A 163 14.40 7.07 10.38
N PHE A 164 15.14 7.86 9.58
CA PHE A 164 16.50 8.27 9.93
C PHE A 164 16.63 9.26 11.11
N PRO A 165 15.62 10.02 11.54
CA PRO A 165 15.69 10.77 12.78
C PRO A 165 15.85 9.87 14.01
N LYS A 166 15.25 8.67 13.97
CA LYS A 166 15.35 7.66 15.05
C LYS A 166 16.49 6.67 14.81
N TYR A 167 16.79 6.36 13.55
CA TYR A 167 17.75 5.33 13.15
C TYR A 167 18.80 5.88 12.19
N GLY A 168 19.50 6.94 12.62
CA GLY A 168 20.43 7.69 11.75
C GLY A 168 21.62 6.87 11.23
N HIS A 169 21.98 5.77 11.90
CA HIS A 169 23.04 4.85 11.49
C HIS A 169 22.69 4.03 10.24
N LEU A 170 21.42 4.00 9.83
CA LEU A 170 20.96 3.35 8.60
C LEU A 170 21.23 4.18 7.35
N ARG A 171 21.59 5.47 7.48
CA ARG A 171 21.87 6.33 6.32
C ARG A 171 23.01 5.77 5.47
N GLY A 172 22.79 5.72 4.16
CA GLY A 172 23.78 5.27 3.17
C GLY A 172 24.07 3.77 3.19
N LYS A 173 23.37 2.98 4.02
CA LYS A 173 23.41 1.52 3.95
C LYS A 173 22.54 1.05 2.79
N ARG A 174 22.98 0.00 2.08
CA ARG A 174 22.11 -0.69 1.13
C ARG A 174 21.07 -1.47 1.93
N VAL A 175 19.81 -1.21 1.61
CA VAL A 175 18.62 -1.88 2.14
C VAL A 175 18.33 -3.11 1.28
#